data_AF-A0A7C5Y2D6-F1
#
_entry.id   AF-A0A7C5Y2D6-F1
#
_cell.length_a   1.000
_cell.length_b   1.000
_cell.length_c   1.000
_cell.angle_alpha   90.00
_cell.angle_beta   90.00
_cell.angle_gamma   90.00
#
_symmetry.space_group_name_H-M   'P 1'
#
loop_
_entity.id
_entity.type
_entity.pdbx_description
1 polymer ?
#
loop_
_entity_poly.entity_id
_entity_poly.type
_entity_poly.pdbx_seq_one_letter_code
_entity_poly.pdbx_strand_id
1 'polypeptide(L)'
;MDIERFKTIKGILEEKINIERSIFIATISYVESESEAKEFISKIAKKYQDATHNCPAYRVLEKGNIVEFSSDAGEPSGTAGLPILNTLRKNELLNVAVVVTRYFGGVKLGVRGLIDAYSQATQMVIDKAIETKSIQVKKRAYKQKLKIDFHSYGKKMQQLNY
;
A
#
# COMPACT_ATOMS: atom_id res chain seq x y z
N MET A 1 9.54 10.33 8.62
CA MET A 1 8.15 9.84 8.73
C MET A 1 7.96 9.33 10.14
N ASP A 2 6.95 9.82 10.85
CA ASP A 2 6.72 9.47 12.25
C ASP A 2 5.97 8.12 12.32
N ILE A 3 6.63 7.08 12.85
CA ILE A 3 5.98 5.77 13.04
C ILE A 3 4.88 5.81 14.11
N GLU A 4 4.84 6.86 14.93
CA GLU A 4 3.75 7.09 15.88
C GLU A 4 2.48 7.62 15.20
N ARG A 5 2.60 8.19 14.00
CA ARG A 5 1.48 8.71 13.21
C ARG A 5 1.75 8.58 11.70
N PHE A 6 1.10 7.62 11.05
CA PHE A 6 1.29 7.35 9.62
C PHE A 6 -0.01 7.38 8.82
N LYS A 7 0.10 7.67 7.52
CA LYS A 7 -1.02 7.60 6.57
C LYS A 7 -1.14 6.19 6.01
N THR A 8 -2.36 5.73 5.85
CA THR A 8 -2.70 4.45 5.25
C THR A 8 -4.02 4.56 4.48
N ILE A 9 -4.48 3.47 3.88
CA ILE A 9 -5.81 3.42 3.23
C ILE A 9 -6.76 2.52 4.01
N LYS A 10 -8.06 2.65 3.75
CA LYS A 10 -9.10 1.74 4.20
C LYS A 10 -9.56 0.85 3.05
N GLY A 11 -9.63 -0.45 3.29
CA GLY A 11 -10.20 -1.41 2.34
C GLY A 11 -9.29 -1.66 1.13
N ILE A 12 -9.93 -2.07 0.02
CA ILE A 12 -9.28 -2.37 -1.26
C ILE A 12 -9.86 -1.40 -2.30
N LEU A 13 -8.98 -0.79 -3.09
CA LEU A 13 -9.34 0.08 -4.20
C LEU A 13 -8.61 -0.36 -5.47
N GLU A 14 -9.25 -0.11 -6.60
CA GLU A 14 -8.72 -0.45 -7.91
C GLU A 14 -8.95 0.72 -8.87
N GLU A 15 -7.94 1.04 -9.68
CA GLU A 15 -8.06 1.97 -10.80
C GLU A 15 -7.41 1.42 -12.06
N LYS A 16 -7.93 1.85 -13.21
CA LYS A 16 -7.45 1.45 -14.52
C LYS A 16 -7.07 2.67 -15.36
N ILE A 17 -5.92 2.59 -16.03
CA ILE A 17 -5.47 3.54 -17.05
C ILE A 17 -5.00 2.80 -18.31
N ASN A 18 -5.25 3.40 -19.47
CA ASN A 18 -4.71 2.94 -20.75
C ASN A 18 -3.58 3.87 -21.19
N ILE A 19 -2.42 3.32 -21.55
CA ILE A 19 -1.24 4.06 -22.01
C ILE A 19 -0.66 3.33 -23.22
N GLU A 20 -0.61 3.99 -24.37
CA GLU A 20 -0.09 3.43 -25.64
C GLU A 20 -0.59 2.00 -25.92
N ARG A 21 -1.91 1.82 -25.88
CA ARG A 21 -2.64 0.55 -26.05
C ARG A 21 -2.42 -0.49 -24.94
N SER A 22 -1.46 -0.30 -24.05
CA SER A 22 -1.32 -1.11 -22.85
C SER A 22 -2.36 -0.71 -21.81
N ILE A 23 -2.83 -1.69 -21.04
CA ILE A 23 -3.76 -1.48 -19.92
C ILE A 23 -2.99 -1.70 -18.62
N PHE A 24 -3.09 -0.76 -17.70
CA PHE A 24 -2.55 -0.86 -16.35
C PHE A 24 -3.70 -0.78 -15.35
N ILE A 25 -3.79 -1.77 -14.47
CA ILE A 25 -4.77 -1.85 -13.40
C ILE A 25 -4.02 -1.85 -12.07
N ALA A 26 -4.10 -0.76 -11.32
CA ALA A 26 -3.48 -0.65 -10.01
C ALA A 26 -4.50 -1.04 -8.95
N THR A 27 -4.22 -2.08 -8.18
CA THR A 27 -5.01 -2.49 -7.01
C THR A 27 -4.22 -2.23 -5.74
N ILE A 28 -4.77 -1.45 -4.82
CA ILE A 28 -4.17 -1.12 -3.52
C ILE A 28 -5.03 -1.66 -2.39
N SER A 29 -4.40 -2.20 -1.35
CA SER A 29 -5.08 -2.67 -0.13
C SER A 29 -4.36 -2.20 1.12
N TYR A 30 -5.15 -1.96 2.17
CA TYR A 30 -4.67 -1.97 3.55
C TYR A 30 -4.13 -3.35 3.93
N VAL A 31 -2.99 -3.41 4.64
CA VAL A 31 -2.39 -4.65 5.17
C VAL A 31 -1.62 -4.35 6.48
N GLU A 32 -1.69 -5.24 7.47
CA GLU A 32 -1.06 -5.03 8.79
C GLU A 32 0.28 -5.73 8.95
N SER A 33 0.59 -6.70 8.09
CA SER A 33 1.78 -7.56 8.19
C SER A 33 2.36 -7.90 6.83
N GLU A 34 3.61 -8.37 6.81
CA GLU A 34 4.21 -8.92 5.59
C GLU A 34 3.43 -10.12 5.05
N SER A 35 2.84 -10.94 5.94
CA SER A 35 2.03 -12.09 5.55
C SER A 35 0.79 -11.65 4.78
N GLU A 36 0.04 -10.69 5.32
CA GLU A 36 -1.14 -10.13 4.65
C GLU A 36 -0.80 -9.48 3.31
N ALA A 37 0.34 -8.80 3.22
CA ALA A 37 0.84 -8.24 1.95
C ALA A 37 1.09 -9.34 0.90
N LYS A 38 1.76 -10.43 1.29
CA LYS A 38 2.04 -11.57 0.40
C LYS A 38 0.78 -12.33 -0.02
N GLU A 39 -0.18 -12.47 0.89
CA GLU A 39 -1.50 -13.06 0.62
C GLU A 39 -2.29 -12.20 -0.37
N PHE A 40 -2.31 -10.88 -0.16
CA PHE A 40 -2.93 -9.93 -1.09
C PHE A 40 -2.30 -10.00 -2.49
N ILE A 41 -0.97 -9.97 -2.57
CA ILE A 41 -0.25 -10.08 -3.85
C ILE A 41 -0.64 -11.38 -4.56
N SER A 42 -0.64 -12.49 -3.85
CA SER A 42 -1.03 -13.81 -4.39
C SER A 42 -2.48 -13.83 -4.87
N LYS A 43 -3.39 -13.14 -4.16
CA LYS A 43 -4.80 -13.01 -4.55
C LYS A 43 -4.96 -12.22 -5.84
N ILE A 44 -4.25 -11.09 -6.00
CA ILE A 44 -4.33 -10.28 -7.22
C ILE A 44 -3.66 -11.01 -8.40
N ALA A 45 -2.53 -11.67 -8.18
CA ALA A 45 -1.89 -12.49 -9.21
C ALA A 45 -2.81 -13.62 -9.71
N LYS A 46 -3.60 -14.25 -8.82
CA LYS A 46 -4.62 -15.24 -9.21
C LYS A 46 -5.79 -14.60 -9.96
N LYS A 47 -6.26 -13.42 -9.51
CA LYS A 47 -7.36 -12.68 -10.16
C LYS A 47 -7.01 -12.32 -11.61
N TYR A 48 -5.77 -11.92 -11.87
CA TYR A 48 -5.27 -11.52 -13.18
C TYR A 48 -4.16 -12.46 -13.67
N GLN A 49 -4.41 -13.76 -13.63
CA GLN A 49 -3.44 -14.78 -14.04
C GLN A 49 -3.09 -14.73 -15.53
N ASP A 50 -3.96 -14.12 -16.34
CA ASP A 50 -3.82 -13.95 -17.79
C ASP A 50 -3.11 -12.63 -18.18
N ALA A 51 -2.77 -11.79 -17.20
CA ALA A 51 -2.04 -10.55 -17.43
C ALA A 51 -0.60 -10.81 -17.87
N THR A 52 -0.02 -9.85 -18.59
CA THR A 52 1.38 -9.92 -19.03
C THR A 52 2.31 -9.87 -17.82
N HIS A 53 2.08 -8.93 -16.90
CA HIS A 53 2.86 -8.78 -15.68
C HIS A 53 1.96 -8.36 -14.51
N ASN A 54 2.23 -8.88 -13.32
CA ASN A 54 1.60 -8.45 -12.06
C ASN A 54 2.71 -7.95 -11.14
N CYS A 55 3.00 -6.66 -11.16
CA CYS A 55 4.16 -6.08 -10.46
C CYS A 55 3.74 -5.59 -9.06
N PRO A 56 4.22 -6.21 -7.98
CA PRO A 56 3.86 -5.83 -6.63
C PRO A 56 4.83 -4.82 -6.00
N ALA A 57 4.33 -4.05 -5.04
CA ALA A 57 5.12 -3.41 -4.00
C ALA A 57 4.32 -3.28 -2.70
N TYR A 58 5.00 -3.28 -1.55
CA TYR A 58 4.37 -2.98 -0.27
C TYR A 58 5.27 -2.20 0.66
N ARG A 59 4.65 -1.50 1.62
CA ARG A 59 5.29 -0.84 2.75
C ARG A 59 4.49 -1.15 4.00
N VAL A 60 5.06 -1.89 4.94
CA VAL A 60 4.37 -2.36 6.15
C VAL A 60 5.17 -1.99 7.38
N LEU A 61 4.51 -1.42 8.38
CA LEU A 61 5.08 -1.20 9.70
C LEU A 61 4.89 -2.47 10.55
N GLU A 62 5.94 -3.29 10.65
CA GLU A 62 5.92 -4.54 11.40
C GLU A 62 6.98 -4.49 12.51
N LYS A 63 6.58 -4.83 13.75
CA LYS A 63 7.47 -4.82 14.94
C LYS A 63 8.27 -3.52 15.14
N GLY A 64 7.70 -2.38 14.72
CA GLY A 64 8.32 -1.07 14.85
C GLY A 64 9.27 -0.69 13.72
N ASN A 65 9.44 -1.53 12.71
CA ASN A 65 10.25 -1.26 11.53
C ASN A 65 9.39 -1.17 10.28
N ILE A 66 9.77 -0.31 9.34
CA ILE A 66 9.15 -0.26 8.02
C ILE A 66 9.83 -1.33 7.17
N VAL A 67 9.07 -2.34 6.78
CA VAL A 67 9.49 -3.36 5.81
C VAL A 67 8.92 -2.99 4.45
N GLU A 68 9.80 -2.96 3.45
CA GLU A 68 9.45 -2.61 2.09
C GLU A 68 9.84 -3.73 1.13
N PHE A 69 9.04 -3.91 0.10
CA PHE A 69 9.27 -4.89 -0.95
C PHE A 69 8.76 -4.34 -2.27
N SER A 70 9.42 -4.73 -3.35
CA SER A 70 8.96 -4.48 -4.71
C SER A 70 9.54 -5.53 -5.66
N SER A 71 8.81 -5.86 -6.72
CA SER A 71 9.29 -6.73 -7.79
C SER A 71 8.82 -6.25 -9.15
N ASP A 72 9.69 -6.37 -10.15
CA ASP A 72 9.34 -6.07 -11.55
C ASP A 72 8.52 -7.19 -12.21
N ALA A 73 8.41 -8.37 -11.60
CA ALA A 73 7.54 -9.47 -12.04
C ALA A 73 7.64 -9.82 -13.55
N GLY A 74 8.86 -9.79 -14.08
CA GLY A 74 9.15 -10.09 -15.50
C GLY A 74 9.27 -8.85 -16.40
N GLU A 75 8.92 -7.65 -15.91
CA GLU A 75 9.29 -6.40 -16.56
C GLU A 75 10.81 -6.19 -16.51
N PRO A 76 11.37 -5.32 -17.37
CA PRO A 76 12.76 -4.92 -17.27
C PRO A 76 13.12 -4.39 -15.88
N SER A 77 14.32 -4.74 -15.40
CA SER A 77 14.77 -4.42 -14.04
C SER A 77 14.66 -2.92 -13.73
N GLY A 78 14.04 -2.62 -12.59
CA GLY A 78 13.85 -1.26 -12.07
C GLY A 78 12.74 -0.45 -12.75
N THR A 79 11.96 -1.05 -13.66
CA THR A 79 10.97 -0.30 -14.45
C THR A 79 9.54 -0.36 -13.92
N ALA A 80 9.24 -1.25 -12.96
CA ALA A 80 7.90 -1.42 -12.43
C ALA A 80 7.85 -1.39 -10.90
N GLY A 81 8.51 -2.32 -10.22
CA GLY A 81 8.42 -2.47 -8.76
C GLY A 81 8.90 -1.23 -8.01
N LEU A 82 10.09 -0.72 -8.37
CA LEU A 82 10.68 0.45 -7.72
C LEU A 82 9.87 1.74 -7.97
N PRO A 83 9.39 2.03 -9.20
CA PRO A 83 8.43 3.11 -9.44
C PRO A 83 7.17 3.06 -8.56
N ILE A 84 6.54 1.88 -8.40
CA ILE A 84 5.37 1.71 -7.51
C ILE A 84 5.77 2.04 -6.07
N LEU A 85 6.86 1.46 -5.58
CA LEU A 85 7.34 1.67 -4.20
C LEU A 85 7.68 3.14 -3.93
N ASN A 86 8.35 3.81 -4.86
CA ASN A 86 8.68 5.23 -4.74
C ASN A 86 7.45 6.13 -4.73
N THR A 87 6.40 5.75 -5.45
CA THR A 87 5.11 6.46 -5.42
C THR A 87 4.45 6.34 -4.04
N LEU A 88 4.49 5.15 -3.43
CA LEU A 88 4.02 4.95 -2.05
C LEU A 88 4.85 5.76 -1.03
N ARG A 89 6.17 5.82 -1.20
CA ARG A 89 7.07 6.64 -0.35
C ARG A 89 6.75 8.13 -0.47
N LYS A 90 6.60 8.63 -1.70
CA LYS A 90 6.26 10.04 -1.98
C LYS A 90 4.95 10.46 -1.32
N ASN A 91 3.96 9.56 -1.30
CA ASN A 91 2.66 9.79 -0.67
C ASN A 91 2.64 9.46 0.84
N GLU A 92 3.79 9.08 1.42
CA GLU A 92 3.95 8.76 2.84
C GLU A 92 3.01 7.65 3.35
N LEU A 93 2.64 6.70 2.48
CA LEU A 93 1.72 5.62 2.83
C LEU A 93 2.45 4.43 3.45
N LEU A 94 1.95 3.94 4.59
CA LEU A 94 2.36 2.71 5.26
C LEU A 94 1.17 1.78 5.47
N ASN A 95 1.47 0.51 5.75
CA ASN A 95 0.50 -0.57 5.89
C ASN A 95 -0.36 -0.72 4.64
N VAL A 96 0.32 -0.69 3.49
CA VAL A 96 -0.29 -0.79 2.17
C VAL A 96 0.47 -1.76 1.29
N ALA A 97 -0.27 -2.51 0.49
CA ALA A 97 0.25 -3.31 -0.61
C ALA A 97 -0.44 -2.89 -1.91
N VAL A 98 0.34 -2.80 -2.98
CA VAL A 98 -0.11 -2.47 -4.34
C VAL A 98 0.33 -3.57 -5.28
N VAL A 99 -0.54 -3.95 -6.21
CA VAL A 99 -0.17 -4.71 -7.41
C VAL A 99 -0.64 -3.91 -8.62
N VAL A 100 0.29 -3.60 -9.52
CA VAL A 100 -0.03 -3.04 -10.83
C VAL A 100 0.01 -4.16 -11.85
N THR A 101 -1.17 -4.53 -12.33
CA THR A 101 -1.40 -5.53 -13.36
C THR A 101 -1.31 -4.86 -14.72
N ARG A 102 -0.48 -5.40 -15.62
CA ARG A 102 -0.31 -4.89 -16.98
C ARG A 102 -0.76 -5.91 -18.02
N TYR A 103 -1.55 -5.44 -18.98
CA TYR A 103 -1.77 -6.13 -20.26
C TYR A 103 -1.00 -5.39 -21.37
N PHE A 104 -0.13 -6.11 -22.08
CA PHE A 104 0.67 -5.54 -23.16
C PHE A 104 -0.18 -5.21 -24.40
N GLY A 105 -0.07 -3.99 -24.90
CA GLY A 105 -0.87 -3.48 -26.01
C GLY A 105 -0.26 -3.60 -27.40
N GLY A 106 0.86 -4.31 -27.54
CA GLY A 106 1.58 -4.44 -28.82
C GLY A 106 2.59 -3.32 -29.11
N VAL A 107 2.60 -2.23 -28.33
CA VAL A 107 3.54 -1.10 -28.47
C VAL A 107 4.49 -1.06 -27.28
N LYS A 108 5.80 -1.05 -27.54
CA LYS A 108 6.81 -0.96 -26.49
C LYS A 108 6.91 0.48 -25.97
N LEU A 109 6.78 0.65 -24.66
CA LEU A 109 6.90 1.94 -23.98
C LEU A 109 8.36 2.39 -23.75
N GLY A 110 9.32 1.49 -23.87
CA GLY A 110 10.71 1.72 -23.46
C GLY A 110 10.86 1.84 -21.93
N VAL A 111 12.09 1.93 -21.45
CA VAL A 111 12.42 1.95 -20.01
C VAL A 111 11.74 3.12 -19.30
N ARG A 112 11.87 4.33 -19.83
CA ARG A 112 11.29 5.53 -19.23
C ARG A 112 9.76 5.52 -19.26
N GLY A 113 9.16 5.09 -20.37
CA GLY A 113 7.71 5.00 -20.48
C GLY A 113 7.10 3.98 -19.51
N LEU A 114 7.81 2.87 -19.21
CA LEU A 114 7.38 1.93 -18.18
C LEU A 114 7.43 2.56 -16.78
N ILE A 115 8.56 3.20 -16.44
CA ILE A 115 8.71 3.88 -15.15
C ILE A 115 7.59 4.90 -14.93
N ASP A 116 7.30 5.71 -15.94
CA ASP A 116 6.25 6.72 -15.89
C ASP A 116 4.86 6.07 -15.78
N ALA A 117 4.58 5.02 -16.58
CA ALA A 117 3.30 4.32 -16.57
C ALA A 117 3.00 3.65 -15.21
N TYR A 118 3.96 2.95 -14.62
CA TYR A 118 3.80 2.30 -13.32
C TYR A 118 3.63 3.31 -12.18
N SER A 119 4.38 4.42 -12.22
CA SER A 119 4.23 5.52 -11.27
C SER A 119 2.84 6.17 -11.40
N GLN A 120 2.40 6.44 -12.62
CA GLN A 120 1.11 7.08 -12.90
C GLN A 120 -0.06 6.19 -12.47
N ALA A 121 -0.05 4.90 -12.83
CA ALA A 121 -1.10 3.96 -12.42
C ALA A 121 -1.19 3.87 -10.88
N THR A 122 -0.05 3.83 -10.19
CA THR A 122 -0.01 3.83 -8.73
C THR A 122 -0.54 5.14 -8.14
N GLN A 123 -0.18 6.29 -8.71
CA GLN A 123 -0.68 7.58 -8.24
C GLN A 123 -2.19 7.69 -8.42
N MET A 124 -2.75 7.23 -9.54
CA MET A 124 -4.19 7.28 -9.78
C MET A 124 -5.01 6.52 -8.75
N VAL A 125 -4.57 5.33 -8.33
CA VAL A 125 -5.31 4.58 -7.29
C VAL A 125 -5.19 5.24 -5.91
N ILE A 126 -4.09 5.95 -5.65
CA ILE A 126 -3.94 6.78 -4.43
C ILE A 126 -4.86 8.00 -4.51
N ASP A 127 -4.95 8.67 -5.66
CA ASP A 127 -5.83 9.80 -5.86
C ASP A 127 -7.29 9.38 -5.69
N LYS A 128 -7.69 8.22 -6.22
CA LYS A 128 -9.01 7.60 -5.95
C LYS A 128 -9.22 7.38 -4.45
N ALA A 129 -8.20 6.94 -3.71
CA ALA A 129 -8.30 6.78 -2.26
C ALA A 129 -8.52 8.11 -1.53
N ILE A 130 -7.92 9.19 -2.02
CA ILE A 130 -8.12 10.55 -1.49
C ILE A 130 -9.55 11.01 -1.79
N GLU A 131 -9.99 10.91 -3.04
CA GLU A 131 -11.32 11.32 -3.50
C GLU A 131 -12.44 10.59 -2.75
N THR A 132 -12.27 9.28 -2.55
CA THR A 132 -13.24 8.44 -1.81
C THR A 132 -13.11 8.55 -0.30
N LYS A 133 -12.23 9.42 0.22
CA LYS A 133 -11.96 9.61 1.66
C LYS A 133 -11.57 8.30 2.36
N SER A 134 -10.89 7.43 1.63
CA SER A 134 -10.37 6.14 2.12
C SER A 134 -9.02 6.30 2.83
N ILE A 135 -8.36 7.45 2.71
CA ILE A 135 -7.12 7.75 3.43
C ILE A 135 -7.41 7.87 4.93
N GLN A 136 -6.63 7.14 5.73
CA GLN A 136 -6.70 7.17 7.18
C GLN A 136 -5.35 7.54 7.77
N VAL A 137 -5.38 8.16 8.94
CA VAL A 137 -4.19 8.41 9.74
C VAL A 137 -4.27 7.52 10.96
N LYS A 138 -3.36 6.54 11.06
CA LYS A 138 -3.23 5.69 12.23
C LYS A 138 -2.21 6.29 13.19
N LYS A 139 -2.50 6.15 14.49
CA LYS A 139 -1.56 6.48 15.56
C LYS A 139 -1.19 5.22 16.33
N ARG A 140 0.08 5.12 16.72
CA ARG A 140 0.53 4.03 17.59
C ARG A 140 -0.17 4.17 18.94
N ALA A 141 -0.77 3.07 19.41
CA ALA A 141 -1.40 3.01 20.71
C ALA A 141 -0.70 1.93 21.55
N TYR A 142 -0.51 2.23 22.84
CA TYR A 142 0.03 1.29 23.81
C TYR A 142 -1.10 0.74 24.67
N LYS A 143 -1.32 -0.57 24.61
CA LYS A 143 -2.25 -1.23 25.52
C LYS A 143 -1.54 -1.45 26.84
N GLN A 144 -2.01 -0.80 27.90
CA GLN A 144 -1.48 -0.96 29.25
C GLN A 144 -2.51 -1.65 30.14
N LYS A 145 -2.08 -2.65 30.91
CA LYS A 145 -2.91 -3.31 31.92
C LYS A 145 -2.51 -2.77 33.29
N LEU A 146 -3.43 -2.08 33.95
CA LEU A 146 -3.20 -1.51 35.28
C LEU A 146 -3.83 -2.42 36.35
N LYS A 147 -3.11 -2.65 37.45
CA LYS A 147 -3.68 -3.17 38.69
C LYS A 147 -3.81 -1.98 39.65
N ILE A 148 -5.02 -1.70 40.10
CA ILE A 148 -5.33 -0.57 40.97
C ILE A 148 -6.10 -1.14 42.15
N ASP A 149 -5.81 -0.66 43.35
CA ASP A 149 -6.61 -0.93 44.54
C ASP A 149 -8.02 -0.33 44.40
N PHE A 150 -9.00 -0.98 45.02
CA PHE A 150 -10.40 -0.55 44.91
C PHE A 150 -10.60 0.89 45.43
N HIS A 151 -9.86 1.30 46.46
CA HIS A 151 -9.99 2.62 47.07
C HIS A 151 -9.52 3.75 46.12
N SER A 152 -8.47 3.52 45.34
CA SER A 152 -7.96 4.52 44.38
C SER A 152 -8.59 4.44 42.99
N TYR A 153 -9.47 3.47 42.74
CA TYR A 153 -10.07 3.23 41.41
C TYR A 153 -10.77 4.48 40.85
N GLY A 154 -11.65 5.12 41.64
CA GLY A 154 -12.41 6.28 41.18
C GLY A 154 -11.52 7.47 40.80
N LYS A 155 -10.52 7.76 41.63
CA LYS A 155 -9.53 8.82 41.37
C LYS A 155 -8.69 8.53 40.13
N LYS A 156 -8.32 7.26 39.92
CA LYS A 156 -7.51 6.86 38.76
C LYS A 156 -8.30 6.87 37.46
N MET A 157 -9.58 6.51 37.48
CA MET A 157 -10.45 6.59 36.30
C MET A 157 -10.68 8.04 35.84
N GLN A 158 -10.85 9.00 36.77
CA GLN A 158 -10.91 10.43 36.42
C GLN A 158 -9.63 10.93 35.76
N GLN A 159 -8.46 10.42 36.15
CA GLN A 159 -7.17 10.80 35.55
C GLN A 159 -6.96 10.21 34.14
N LEU A 160 -7.60 9.08 33.83
CA LEU A 160 -7.44 8.37 32.55
C LEU A 160 -8.44 8.83 31.47
N ASN A 161 -9.51 9.52 31.85
CA ASN A 161 -10.45 10.15 30.90
C ASN A 161 -9.91 11.52 30.47
N TYR A 162 -8.94 11.51 29.54
CA TYR A 162 -8.54 12.67 28.74
C TYR A 162 -8.32 12.23 27.29
#